data_AF-A0A1V2AV58-F1
#
_entry.id   AF-A0A1V2AV58-F1
#
_cell.length_a   1.000
_cell.length_b   1.000
_cell.length_c   1.000
_cell.angle_alpha   90.00
_cell.angle_beta   90.00
_cell.angle_gamma   90.00
#
_symmetry.space_group_name_H-M   'P 1'
#
loop_
_entity.id
_entity.type
_entity.pdbx_description
1 polymer ?
#
loop_
_entity_poly.entity_id
_entity_poly.type
_entity_poly.pdbx_seq_one_letter_code
_entity_poly.pdbx_strand_id
1 'polypeptide(L)'
;MIQSLFLLSLLLCPLEYNLSNPIKGLDKLYLDWKKVTIQALEKRANNTTDSLKRNTFLNRINAVNVVTQKEESMKIDTLAIRYLLLKDHFTNIISSKGDVFIIEIKTMTSAISFTDLIIHRNDNHIAIVDAFRFNGKKWIAIQHFSCDEYFLQENLSTYYLENEKGINFNETIITKFSKGKLKMSEYFITKSLSSKCGLQNIFDKVDQYYYK
;
A
#
# COMPACT_ATOMS: atom_id res chain seq x y z
N MET A 1 -39.90 26.18 -41.88
CA MET A 1 -39.80 27.14 -40.77
C MET A 1 -40.59 26.54 -39.61
N ILE A 2 -39.95 26.41 -38.43
CA ILE A 2 -40.50 25.91 -37.15
C ILE A 2 -40.87 24.40 -37.20
N GLN A 3 -40.36 23.46 -36.39
CA GLN A 3 -40.03 23.49 -34.97
C GLN A 3 -38.79 22.63 -34.64
N SER A 4 -37.68 23.31 -34.35
CA SER A 4 -36.63 22.83 -33.46
C SER A 4 -37.18 22.88 -32.04
N LEU A 5 -37.71 21.77 -31.54
CA LEU A 5 -38.17 21.66 -30.15
C LEU A 5 -38.26 20.20 -29.70
N PHE A 6 -37.17 19.43 -29.89
CA PHE A 6 -37.11 18.06 -29.35
C PHE A 6 -35.73 17.64 -28.82
N LEU A 7 -34.85 18.59 -28.51
CA LEU A 7 -33.46 18.29 -28.10
C LEU A 7 -32.98 19.07 -26.87
N LEU A 8 -33.90 19.56 -26.02
CA LEU A 8 -33.53 20.31 -24.80
C LEU A 8 -34.19 19.81 -23.51
N SER A 9 -34.65 18.57 -23.45
CA SER A 9 -35.15 17.94 -22.21
C SER A 9 -34.26 16.81 -21.67
N LEU A 10 -33.18 16.46 -22.38
CA LEU A 10 -32.22 15.41 -21.95
C LEU A 10 -31.06 15.93 -21.08
N LEU A 11 -31.06 17.21 -20.71
CA LEU A 11 -29.97 17.86 -19.96
C LEU A 11 -30.28 18.14 -18.48
N LEU A 12 -31.33 17.53 -17.93
CA LEU A 12 -31.70 17.67 -16.52
C LEU A 12 -31.94 16.31 -15.83
N CYS A 13 -31.17 15.29 -16.20
CA CYS A 13 -30.90 14.25 -15.20
C CYS A 13 -29.91 14.90 -14.22
N PRO A 14 -30.28 15.17 -12.94
CA PRO A 14 -29.27 15.44 -11.96
C PRO A 14 -28.31 14.25 -12.02
N LEU A 15 -27.03 14.53 -12.22
CA LEU A 15 -26.01 13.59 -11.79
C LEU A 15 -26.26 13.43 -10.29
N GLU A 16 -27.06 12.43 -9.92
CA GLU A 16 -26.94 11.83 -8.61
C GLU A 16 -25.52 11.30 -8.60
N TYR A 17 -24.61 12.13 -8.06
CA TYR A 17 -23.37 11.64 -7.54
C TYR A 17 -23.79 10.49 -6.63
N ASN A 18 -23.50 9.27 -7.09
CA ASN A 18 -23.57 8.08 -6.29
C ASN A 18 -22.55 8.30 -5.17
N LEU A 19 -22.99 9.00 -4.12
CA LEU A 19 -22.36 9.04 -2.81
C LEU A 19 -22.49 7.62 -2.31
N SER A 20 -21.58 6.78 -2.78
CA SER A 20 -21.43 5.40 -2.36
C SER A 20 -21.56 5.38 -0.86
N ASN A 21 -22.50 4.58 -0.33
CA ASN A 21 -22.66 4.40 1.11
C ASN A 21 -21.28 4.26 1.76
N PRO A 22 -20.97 5.05 2.79
CA PRO A 22 -19.64 5.01 3.42
C PRO A 22 -19.34 3.57 3.84
N ILE A 23 -18.23 3.03 3.33
CA ILE A 23 -17.82 1.66 3.62
C ILE A 23 -17.50 1.57 5.10
N LYS A 24 -18.36 0.88 5.86
CA LYS A 24 -18.26 0.82 7.32
C LYS A 24 -16.91 0.25 7.75
N GLY A 25 -16.16 1.04 8.51
CA GLY A 25 -14.86 0.62 9.06
C GLY A 25 -13.65 0.90 8.16
N LEU A 26 -13.84 1.37 6.93
CA LEU A 26 -12.75 1.75 6.02
C LEU A 26 -11.86 2.83 6.63
N ASP A 27 -12.48 3.92 7.09
CA ASP A 27 -11.84 5.07 7.73
C ASP A 27 -10.97 4.66 8.93
N LYS A 28 -11.54 3.81 9.80
CA LYS A 28 -10.83 3.29 10.95
C LYS A 28 -9.63 2.44 10.53
N LEU A 29 -9.79 1.55 9.54
CA LEU A 29 -8.71 0.71 9.06
C LEU A 29 -7.58 1.53 8.44
N TYR A 30 -7.90 2.58 7.69
CA TYR A 30 -6.93 3.53 7.14
C TYR A 30 -6.12 4.20 8.25
N LEU A 31 -6.77 4.73 9.28
CA LEU A 31 -6.10 5.36 10.42
C LEU A 31 -5.24 4.37 11.22
N ASP A 32 -5.76 3.16 11.49
CA ASP A 32 -5.01 2.10 12.16
C ASP A 32 -3.77 1.71 11.34
N TRP A 33 -3.88 1.63 10.01
CA TRP A 33 -2.76 1.35 9.12
C TRP A 33 -1.71 2.46 9.18
N LYS A 34 -2.11 3.73 9.13
CA LYS A 34 -1.16 4.85 9.33
C LYS A 34 -0.43 4.74 10.66
N LYS A 35 -1.15 4.45 11.74
CA LYS A 35 -0.59 4.30 13.09
C LYS A 35 0.46 3.20 13.16
N VAL A 36 0.19 2.00 12.63
CA VAL A 36 1.18 0.91 12.67
C VAL A 36 2.40 1.20 11.78
N THR A 37 2.25 1.96 10.69
CA THR A 37 3.40 2.39 9.88
C THR A 37 4.27 3.40 10.64
N ILE A 38 3.67 4.35 11.37
CA ILE A 38 4.42 5.29 12.23
C ILE A 38 5.18 4.50 13.31
N GLN A 39 4.53 3.56 13.98
CA GLN A 39 5.18 2.71 14.99
C GLN A 39 6.36 1.91 14.43
N ALA A 40 6.23 1.40 13.20
CA ALA A 40 7.32 0.73 12.51
C ALA A 40 8.50 1.68 12.26
N LEU A 41 8.24 2.90 11.79
CA LEU A 41 9.26 3.93 11.60
C LEU A 41 9.95 4.34 12.92
N GLU A 42 9.18 4.56 13.99
CA GLU A 42 9.70 4.91 15.31
C GLU A 42 10.62 3.82 15.85
N LYS A 43 10.18 2.56 15.76
CA LYS A 43 11.00 1.39 16.10
C LYS A 43 12.32 1.39 15.32
N ARG A 44 12.32 1.74 14.04
CA ARG A 44 13.55 1.80 13.22
C ARG A 44 14.44 2.97 13.61
N ALA A 45 13.89 4.16 13.83
CA ALA A 45 14.63 5.32 14.29
C ALA A 45 15.35 5.07 15.63
N ASN A 46 14.68 4.39 16.56
CA ASN A 46 15.21 4.11 17.90
C ASN A 46 16.29 3.03 17.90
N ASN A 47 16.23 2.07 16.97
CA ASN A 47 17.11 0.90 16.98
C ASN A 47 18.30 0.99 16.03
N THR A 48 18.30 1.93 15.06
CA THR A 48 19.47 2.13 14.19
C THR A 48 20.54 2.95 14.90
N THR A 49 21.79 2.53 14.75
CA THR A 49 22.98 3.25 15.23
C THR A 49 23.47 4.29 14.22
N ASP A 50 23.03 4.20 12.97
CA ASP A 50 23.40 5.10 11.89
C ASP A 50 22.55 6.38 11.94
N SER A 51 23.22 7.52 12.11
CA SER A 51 22.54 8.83 12.24
C SER A 51 21.83 9.26 10.97
N LEU A 52 22.36 8.92 9.79
CA LEU A 52 21.74 9.25 8.51
C LEU A 52 20.45 8.45 8.31
N LYS A 53 20.48 7.15 8.61
CA LYS A 53 19.26 6.31 8.55
C LYS A 53 18.24 6.75 9.58
N ARG A 54 18.67 7.06 10.81
CA ARG A 54 17.80 7.62 11.85
C ARG A 54 17.09 8.87 11.35
N ASN A 55 17.82 9.80 10.76
CA ASN A 55 17.25 11.03 10.20
C ASN A 55 16.28 10.74 9.06
N THR A 56 16.57 9.77 8.19
CA THR A 56 15.62 9.32 7.17
C THR A 56 14.31 8.85 7.81
N PHE A 57 14.36 7.99 8.83
CA PHE A 57 13.14 7.53 9.52
C PHE A 57 12.37 8.68 10.18
N LEU A 58 13.06 9.59 10.88
CA LEU A 58 12.43 10.76 11.52
C LEU A 58 11.78 11.69 10.49
N ASN A 59 12.43 11.93 9.35
CA ASN A 59 11.86 12.73 8.27
C ASN A 59 10.58 12.11 7.70
N ARG A 60 10.53 10.77 7.61
CA ARG A 60 9.32 10.04 7.18
C ARG A 60 8.20 10.13 8.22
N ILE A 61 8.51 10.00 9.51
CA ILE A 61 7.54 10.20 10.60
C ILE A 61 6.95 11.62 10.52
N ASN A 62 7.79 12.65 10.39
CA ASN A 62 7.35 14.02 10.27
C ASN A 62 6.45 14.23 9.05
N ALA A 63 6.80 13.67 7.90
CA ALA A 63 5.96 13.75 6.70
C ALA A 63 4.57 13.12 6.91
N VAL A 64 4.49 11.96 7.57
CA VAL A 64 3.20 11.31 7.87
C VAL A 64 2.42 12.09 8.93
N ASN A 65 3.09 12.63 9.95
CA ASN A 65 2.45 13.38 11.04
C ASN A 65 1.93 14.74 10.58
N VAL A 66 2.62 15.45 9.69
CA VAL A 66 2.11 16.70 9.09
C VAL A 66 0.80 16.46 8.33
N VAL A 67 0.66 15.29 7.68
CA VAL A 67 -0.59 14.89 7.05
C VAL A 67 -1.64 14.51 8.10
N THR A 68 -1.25 13.83 9.18
CA THR A 68 -2.19 13.32 10.20
C THR A 68 -2.69 14.41 11.17
N GLN A 69 -1.88 15.38 11.57
CA GLN A 69 -2.31 16.51 12.41
C GLN A 69 -3.29 17.43 11.67
N LYS A 70 -3.19 17.51 10.33
CA LYS A 70 -4.24 18.13 9.51
C LYS A 70 -5.54 17.32 9.56
N GLU A 71 -5.46 16.00 9.61
CA GLU A 71 -6.62 15.09 9.69
C GLU A 71 -7.24 14.97 11.11
N GLU A 72 -6.50 15.20 12.19
CA GLU A 72 -7.08 15.17 13.56
C GLU A 72 -8.04 16.35 13.84
N SER A 73 -7.97 17.40 13.02
CA SER A 73 -8.89 18.55 13.02
C SER A 73 -9.80 18.63 11.79
N MET A 74 -9.61 17.77 10.78
CA MET A 74 -10.37 17.78 9.52
C MET A 74 -10.60 16.36 8.96
N LYS A 75 -11.70 16.21 8.24
CA LYS A 75 -12.08 15.04 7.42
C LYS A 75 -10.89 14.21 6.90
N ILE A 76 -11.01 12.88 6.98
CA ILE A 76 -10.04 11.94 6.40
C ILE A 76 -9.76 12.29 4.93
N ASP A 77 -8.48 12.31 4.56
CA ASP A 77 -8.07 12.51 3.17
C ASP A 77 -8.42 11.28 2.32
N THR A 78 -9.62 11.30 1.75
CA THR A 78 -10.10 10.23 0.86
C THR A 78 -9.36 10.14 -0.47
N LEU A 79 -8.48 11.11 -0.78
CA LEU A 79 -7.62 11.09 -1.96
C LEU A 79 -6.22 10.52 -1.66
N ALA A 80 -5.93 10.20 -0.39
CA ALA A 80 -4.69 9.54 -0.03
C ALA A 80 -4.56 8.20 -0.75
N ILE A 81 -3.36 7.89 -1.26
CA ILE A 81 -3.08 6.71 -2.10
C ILE A 81 -3.52 5.40 -1.42
N ARG A 82 -3.21 5.23 -0.13
CA ARG A 82 -3.67 4.08 0.66
C ARG A 82 -5.18 4.03 0.84
N TYR A 83 -5.82 5.20 1.01
CA TYR A 83 -7.28 5.26 1.13
C TYR A 83 -7.94 4.81 -0.18
N LEU A 84 -7.41 5.25 -1.32
CA LEU A 84 -7.86 4.80 -2.64
C LEU A 84 -7.66 3.29 -2.84
N LEU A 85 -6.51 2.73 -2.42
CA LEU A 85 -6.29 1.28 -2.46
C LEU A 85 -7.33 0.54 -1.60
N LEU A 86 -7.49 0.99 -0.36
CA LEU A 86 -8.45 0.36 0.56
C LEU A 86 -9.87 0.49 0.03
N LYS A 87 -10.27 1.62 -0.57
CA LYS A 87 -11.61 1.78 -1.12
C LYS A 87 -11.96 0.67 -2.12
N ASP A 88 -10.99 0.24 -2.93
CA ASP A 88 -11.18 -0.79 -3.95
C ASP A 88 -11.02 -2.22 -3.38
N HIS A 89 -10.21 -2.41 -2.34
CA HIS A 89 -9.82 -3.75 -1.85
C HIS A 89 -10.28 -4.07 -0.42
N PHE A 90 -10.94 -3.14 0.27
CA PHE A 90 -11.30 -3.26 1.68
C PHE A 90 -12.04 -4.55 1.98
N THR A 91 -13.14 -4.81 1.28
CA THR A 91 -13.98 -5.99 1.48
C THR A 91 -13.18 -7.28 1.33
N ASN A 92 -12.29 -7.37 0.33
CA ASN A 92 -11.46 -8.55 0.11
C ASN A 92 -10.43 -8.74 1.23
N ILE A 93 -9.83 -7.66 1.71
CA ILE A 93 -8.87 -7.70 2.82
C ILE A 93 -9.57 -8.13 4.11
N ILE A 94 -10.68 -7.48 4.49
CA ILE A 94 -11.35 -7.72 5.78
C ILE A 94 -12.10 -9.05 5.85
N SER A 95 -12.53 -9.60 4.71
CA SER A 95 -13.19 -10.91 4.64
C SER A 95 -12.22 -12.08 4.48
N SER A 96 -10.92 -11.80 4.25
CA SER A 96 -9.92 -12.84 4.07
C SER A 96 -9.82 -13.73 5.31
N LYS A 97 -9.88 -15.05 5.09
CA LYS A 97 -9.67 -16.07 6.11
C LYS A 97 -8.19 -16.34 6.38
N GLY A 98 -7.33 -16.03 5.40
CA GLY A 98 -5.88 -16.22 5.45
C GLY A 98 -5.14 -14.95 5.83
N ASP A 99 -3.82 -15.01 5.65
CA ASP A 99 -2.96 -13.83 5.71
C ASP A 99 -3.04 -13.06 4.38
N VAL A 100 -3.09 -11.73 4.47
CA VAL A 100 -2.95 -10.82 3.34
C VAL A 100 -1.76 -9.92 3.61
N PHE A 101 -0.83 -9.84 2.66
CA PHE A 101 0.28 -8.90 2.74
C PHE A 101 0.08 -7.80 1.72
N ILE A 102 0.25 -6.55 2.15
CA ILE A 102 0.32 -5.41 1.25
C ILE A 102 1.75 -4.90 1.26
N ILE A 103 2.40 -4.93 0.10
CA ILE A 103 3.77 -4.47 -0.09
C ILE A 103 3.72 -3.18 -0.90
N GLU A 104 4.03 -2.06 -0.25
CA GLU A 104 4.11 -0.75 -0.87
C GLU A 104 5.56 -0.48 -1.29
N ILE A 105 5.79 -0.31 -2.58
CA ILE A 105 7.10 0.00 -3.16
C ILE A 105 7.06 1.45 -3.63
N LYS A 106 7.86 2.30 -2.99
CA LYS A 106 7.94 3.73 -3.29
C LYS A 106 9.19 4.02 -4.10
N THR A 107 9.00 4.19 -5.40
CA THR A 107 10.08 4.46 -6.34
C THR A 107 10.28 5.96 -6.48
N MET A 108 11.47 6.44 -6.11
CA MET A 108 11.88 7.85 -6.18
C MET A 108 12.77 8.09 -7.41
N THR A 109 12.22 7.88 -8.60
CA THR A 109 12.87 8.21 -9.88
C THR A 109 12.50 9.63 -10.35
N SER A 110 12.70 9.96 -11.63
CA SER A 110 12.28 11.24 -12.24
C SER A 110 10.80 11.57 -12.07
N ALA A 111 9.95 10.55 -11.86
CA ALA A 111 8.61 10.66 -11.32
C ALA A 111 8.46 9.74 -10.09
N ILE A 112 7.68 10.18 -9.10
CA ILE A 112 7.29 9.33 -7.97
C ILE A 112 6.28 8.32 -8.49
N SER A 113 6.62 7.03 -8.45
CA SER A 113 5.68 5.94 -8.75
C SER A 113 5.44 5.08 -7.51
N PHE A 114 4.18 4.70 -7.33
CA PHE A 114 3.73 3.84 -6.25
C PHE A 114 3.28 2.53 -6.85
N THR A 115 3.82 1.44 -6.32
CA THR A 115 3.39 0.10 -6.70
C THR A 115 3.05 -0.67 -5.44
N ASP A 116 1.81 -1.09 -5.37
CA ASP A 116 1.30 -1.87 -4.26
C ASP A 116 1.07 -3.30 -4.76
N LEU A 117 1.62 -4.25 -4.03
CA LEU A 117 1.35 -5.67 -4.24
C LEU A 117 0.39 -6.12 -3.16
N ILE A 118 -0.75 -6.69 -3.55
CA ILE A 118 -1.64 -7.38 -2.62
C ILE A 118 -1.40 -8.87 -2.81
N ILE A 119 -0.96 -9.52 -1.73
CA ILE A 119 -0.62 -10.93 -1.72
C ILE A 119 -1.61 -11.66 -0.83
N HIS A 120 -2.41 -12.53 -1.44
CA HIS A 120 -3.34 -13.41 -0.74
C HIS A 120 -2.72 -14.79 -0.54
N ARG A 121 -2.59 -15.19 0.73
CA ARG A 121 -2.15 -16.52 1.11
C ARG A 121 -3.33 -17.49 1.09
N ASN A 122 -3.26 -18.56 0.28
CA ASN A 122 -4.28 -19.61 0.29
C ASN A 122 -3.84 -20.82 1.15
N ASP A 123 -4.79 -21.71 1.47
CA ASP A 123 -4.53 -22.86 2.33
C ASP A 123 -3.63 -23.94 1.68
N ASN A 124 -3.32 -23.80 0.38
CA ASN A 124 -2.57 -24.79 -0.42
C ASN A 124 -1.09 -24.40 -0.63
N HIS A 125 -0.53 -23.53 0.21
CA HIS A 125 0.85 -23.05 0.08
C HIS A 125 1.15 -22.34 -1.24
N ILE A 126 0.14 -21.67 -1.82
CA ILE A 126 0.28 -20.83 -3.00
C ILE A 126 -0.12 -19.41 -2.61
N ALA A 127 0.76 -18.48 -2.92
CA ALA A 127 0.44 -17.07 -2.81
C ALA A 127 -0.04 -16.53 -4.16
N ILE A 128 -1.19 -15.87 -4.14
CA ILE A 128 -1.72 -15.12 -5.28
C ILE A 128 -1.27 -13.67 -5.12
N VAL A 129 -0.62 -13.14 -6.14
CA VAL A 129 -0.05 -11.79 -6.17
C VAL A 129 -0.79 -10.97 -7.21
N ASP A 130 -1.42 -9.90 -6.74
CA ASP A 130 -1.99 -8.84 -7.57
C ASP A 130 -1.10 -7.61 -7.46
N ALA A 131 -0.49 -7.21 -8.58
CA ALA A 131 0.36 -6.02 -8.64
C ALA A 131 -0.42 -4.83 -9.21
N PHE A 132 -0.37 -3.70 -8.52
CA PHE A 132 -1.06 -2.47 -8.90
C PHE A 132 -0.08 -1.31 -9.05
N ARG A 133 -0.35 -0.44 -10.04
CA ARG A 133 0.37 0.83 -10.22
C ARG A 133 -0.60 2.00 -10.14
N PHE A 134 -0.23 3.03 -9.38
CA PHE A 134 -1.01 4.25 -9.31
C PHE A 134 -0.69 5.15 -10.51
N ASN A 135 -1.69 5.56 -11.27
CA ASN A 135 -1.50 6.40 -12.47
C ASN A 135 -1.75 7.90 -12.24
N GLY A 136 -1.84 8.34 -10.99
CA GLY A 136 -2.21 9.70 -10.61
C GLY A 136 -3.70 9.91 -10.33
N LYS A 137 -4.56 8.93 -10.67
CA LYS A 137 -6.01 8.99 -10.40
C LYS A 137 -6.55 7.76 -9.67
N LYS A 138 -6.12 6.57 -10.10
CA LYS A 138 -6.57 5.29 -9.54
C LYS A 138 -5.47 4.25 -9.60
N TRP A 139 -5.69 3.16 -8.88
CA TRP A 139 -4.90 1.95 -9.02
C TRP A 139 -5.30 1.21 -10.29
N ILE A 140 -4.29 0.74 -11.02
CA ILE A 140 -4.45 -0.10 -12.21
C ILE A 140 -3.73 -1.41 -11.93
N ALA A 141 -4.44 -2.53 -12.05
CA ALA A 141 -3.82 -3.84 -12.02
C ALA A 141 -2.89 -4.00 -13.23
N ILE A 142 -1.62 -4.32 -12.97
CA ILE A 142 -0.60 -4.50 -14.00
C ILE A 142 -0.18 -5.95 -14.16
N GLN A 143 -0.35 -6.77 -13.12
CA GLN A 143 0.02 -8.17 -13.15
C GLN A 143 -0.83 -8.97 -12.16
N HIS A 144 -1.12 -10.21 -12.52
CA HIS A 144 -1.72 -11.22 -11.66
C HIS A 144 -0.95 -12.52 -11.86
N PHE A 145 -0.42 -13.11 -10.78
CA PHE A 145 0.29 -14.38 -10.86
C PHE A 145 0.26 -15.13 -9.53
N SER A 146 0.56 -16.43 -9.60
CA SER A 146 0.81 -17.27 -8.43
C SER A 146 2.29 -17.54 -8.23
N CYS A 147 2.68 -17.79 -7.00
CA CYS A 147 4.01 -18.28 -6.65
C CYS A 147 3.96 -19.20 -5.41
N ASP A 148 4.90 -20.14 -5.35
CA ASP A 148 5.03 -21.05 -4.22
C ASP A 148 5.45 -20.31 -2.94
N GLU A 149 4.87 -20.71 -1.83
CA GLU A 149 4.84 -19.95 -0.58
C GLU A 149 6.06 -20.17 0.33
N TYR A 150 7.23 -19.76 -0.13
CA TYR A 150 8.45 -19.76 0.71
C TYR A 150 8.89 -18.37 1.17
N PHE A 151 7.97 -17.39 1.16
CA PHE A 151 8.27 -16.00 1.45
C PHE A 151 7.41 -15.45 2.60
N LEU A 152 7.93 -14.43 3.29
CA LEU A 152 7.29 -13.71 4.40
C LEU A 152 6.73 -14.59 5.55
N GLN A 153 7.60 -14.87 6.52
CA GLN A 153 7.30 -15.49 7.82
C GLN A 153 6.47 -14.56 8.73
N GLU A 154 6.04 -15.09 9.87
CA GLU A 154 5.16 -14.37 10.81
C GLU A 154 5.74 -13.05 11.34
N ASN A 155 7.05 -12.98 11.57
CA ASN A 155 7.70 -11.80 12.13
C ASN A 155 8.49 -11.05 11.05
N LEU A 156 7.84 -10.06 10.43
CA LEU A 156 8.43 -9.21 9.39
C LEU A 156 9.71 -8.50 9.82
N SER A 157 9.87 -8.22 11.12
CA SER A 157 11.01 -7.44 11.63
C SER A 157 12.35 -8.14 11.47
N THR A 158 12.32 -9.48 11.42
CA THR A 158 13.50 -10.35 11.24
C THR A 158 14.16 -10.19 9.88
N TYR A 159 13.47 -9.58 8.91
CA TYR A 159 13.98 -9.36 7.57
C TYR A 159 14.77 -8.09 7.41
N TYR A 160 14.89 -7.25 8.43
CA TYR A 160 15.63 -6.01 8.29
C TYR A 160 17.13 -6.25 8.45
N LEU A 161 17.88 -5.67 7.52
CA LEU A 161 19.34 -5.68 7.47
C LEU A 161 19.84 -4.25 7.64
N GLU A 162 20.76 -4.06 8.57
CA GLU A 162 21.42 -2.77 8.76
C GLU A 162 22.48 -2.51 7.67
N ASN A 163 23.11 -3.55 7.12
CA ASN A 163 24.39 -3.42 6.38
C ASN A 163 24.27 -3.37 4.84
N GLU A 164 23.23 -2.72 4.29
CA GLU A 164 23.09 -2.41 2.84
C GLU A 164 23.19 -3.60 1.85
N LYS A 165 22.97 -4.84 2.33
CA LYS A 165 22.96 -6.05 1.50
C LYS A 165 21.54 -6.52 1.15
N GLY A 166 20.56 -5.65 1.32
CA GLY A 166 19.17 -5.96 1.06
C GLY A 166 18.83 -6.06 -0.43
N ILE A 167 17.73 -6.75 -0.71
CA ILE A 167 17.22 -7.00 -2.06
C ILE A 167 16.45 -5.79 -2.63
N ASN A 168 15.88 -4.94 -1.78
CA ASN A 168 15.09 -3.81 -2.23
C ASN A 168 15.98 -2.63 -2.67
N PHE A 169 15.71 -2.07 -3.84
CA PHE A 169 16.36 -0.83 -4.30
C PHE A 169 15.57 0.42 -3.89
N ASN A 170 14.25 0.26 -3.72
CA ASN A 170 13.32 1.32 -3.34
C ASN A 170 12.93 1.20 -1.86
N GLU A 171 12.39 2.28 -1.29
CA GLU A 171 11.72 2.19 0.01
C GLU A 171 10.55 1.20 -0.10
N THR A 172 10.45 0.29 0.85
CA THR A 172 9.45 -0.78 0.86
C THR A 172 8.77 -0.83 2.22
N ILE A 173 7.45 -0.86 2.22
CA ILE A 173 6.64 -1.05 3.42
C ILE A 173 5.88 -2.36 3.25
N ILE A 174 5.98 -3.26 4.23
CA ILE A 174 5.25 -4.52 4.22
C ILE A 174 4.25 -4.49 5.36
N THR A 175 2.97 -4.64 5.04
CA THR A 175 1.90 -4.65 6.01
C THR A 175 1.20 -6.00 6.00
N LYS A 176 1.08 -6.63 7.17
CA LYS A 176 0.42 -7.92 7.34
C LYS A 176 -0.98 -7.74 7.93
N PHE A 177 -1.96 -8.32 7.26
CA PHE A 177 -3.29 -8.60 7.78
C PHE A 177 -3.41 -10.10 8.00
N SER A 178 -4.07 -10.50 9.07
CA SER A 178 -4.33 -11.91 9.35
C SER A 178 -5.79 -12.05 9.77
N LYS A 179 -6.54 -12.88 9.04
CA LYS A 179 -7.99 -13.07 9.26
C LYS A 179 -8.75 -11.74 9.25
N GLY A 180 -8.45 -10.90 8.26
CA GLY A 180 -9.04 -9.57 8.08
C GLY A 180 -8.59 -8.49 9.09
N LYS A 181 -7.69 -8.81 10.03
CA LYS A 181 -7.22 -7.87 11.05
C LYS A 181 -5.80 -7.42 10.74
N LEU A 182 -5.58 -6.11 10.74
CA LEU A 182 -4.24 -5.51 10.69
C LEU A 182 -3.39 -6.03 11.88
N LYS A 183 -2.21 -6.58 11.59
CA LYS A 183 -1.31 -7.18 12.59
C LYS A 183 -0.06 -6.36 12.82
N MET A 184 0.63 -6.00 11.75
CA MET A 184 1.91 -5.30 11.83
C MET A 184 2.24 -4.64 10.49
N SER A 185 3.14 -3.67 10.54
CA SER A 185 3.80 -3.09 9.38
C SER A 185 5.30 -3.04 9.68
N GLU A 186 6.13 -3.23 8.66
CA GLU A 186 7.58 -3.06 8.75
C GLU A 186 8.08 -2.21 7.59
N TYR A 187 9.02 -1.32 7.90
CA TYR A 187 9.55 -0.33 6.98
C TYR A 187 11.01 -0.63 6.64
N PHE A 188 11.31 -0.69 5.36
CA PHE A 188 12.61 -1.02 4.81
C PHE A 188 13.07 0.13 3.88
N ILE A 189 14.13 0.83 4.28
CA ILE A 189 14.84 1.75 3.38
C ILE A 189 15.61 0.95 2.31
N THR A 190 16.10 1.63 1.29
CA THR A 190 16.96 1.05 0.25
C THR A 190 18.02 0.12 0.85
N LYS A 191 18.15 -1.08 0.26
CA LYS A 191 19.10 -2.12 0.64
C LYS A 191 19.00 -2.63 2.08
N SER A 192 17.82 -2.56 2.70
CA SER A 192 17.60 -3.07 4.08
C SER A 192 16.69 -4.29 4.19
N LEU A 193 16.05 -4.77 3.12
CA LEU A 193 15.20 -5.96 3.13
C LEU A 193 16.03 -7.23 2.82
N SER A 194 16.05 -8.21 3.72
CA SER A 194 16.81 -9.44 3.57
C SER A 194 16.27 -10.36 2.48
N SER A 195 17.16 -10.97 1.69
CA SER A 195 16.79 -12.04 0.73
C SER A 195 16.11 -13.24 1.39
N LYS A 196 16.31 -13.45 2.70
CA LYS A 196 15.61 -14.48 3.49
C LYS A 196 14.08 -14.29 3.52
N CYS A 197 13.57 -13.12 3.14
CA CYS A 197 12.14 -12.88 3.07
C CYS A 197 11.47 -13.57 1.87
N GLY A 198 12.24 -14.08 0.90
CA GLY A 198 11.73 -14.81 -0.27
C GLY A 198 11.05 -13.93 -1.33
N LEU A 199 11.02 -12.60 -1.16
CA LEU A 199 10.34 -11.67 -2.09
C LEU A 199 11.12 -11.38 -3.38
N GLN A 200 12.37 -11.84 -3.52
CA GLN A 200 13.20 -11.56 -4.69
C GLN A 200 12.49 -11.94 -5.99
N ASN A 201 11.96 -13.17 -6.07
CA ASN A 201 11.27 -13.65 -7.26
C ASN A 201 10.02 -12.83 -7.62
N ILE A 202 9.35 -12.25 -6.62
CA ILE A 202 8.18 -11.39 -6.82
C ILE A 202 8.63 -10.05 -7.38
N PHE A 203 9.68 -9.46 -6.81
CA PHE A 203 10.25 -8.20 -7.30
C PHE A 203 10.77 -8.35 -8.73
N ASP A 204 11.50 -9.42 -9.04
CA ASP A 204 12.02 -9.66 -10.39
C ASP A 204 10.90 -9.77 -11.44
N LYS A 205 9.78 -10.43 -11.11
CA LYS A 205 8.61 -10.54 -12.00
C LYS A 205 7.91 -9.21 -12.25
N VAL A 206 7.87 -8.34 -11.24
CA VAL A 206 7.22 -7.03 -11.30
C VAL A 206 8.13 -6.01 -11.99
N ASP A 207 9.45 -6.05 -11.75
CA ASP A 207 10.47 -5.17 -12.35
C ASP A 207 10.60 -5.34 -13.87
N GLN A 208 10.42 -6.56 -14.40
CA GLN A 208 10.41 -6.84 -15.85
C GLN A 208 9.39 -6.00 -16.64
N TYR A 209 8.40 -5.41 -15.98
CA TYR A 209 7.36 -4.57 -16.57
C TYR A 209 7.57 -3.06 -16.40
N TYR A 210 8.64 -2.61 -15.74
CA TYR A 210 8.98 -1.17 -15.68
C TYR A 210 9.80 -0.68 -16.87
N TYR A 211 10.45 -1.61 -17.59
CA TYR A 211 11.37 -1.29 -18.68
C TYR A 211 10.84 -1.70 -20.07
N LYS A 212 9.53 -1.92 -20.20
CA LYS A 212 8.82 -2.06 -21.47
C LYS A 212 7.84 -0.91 -21.62
#